data_AF-A0A972V9D0-F1
#
_entry.id   AF-A0A972V9D0-F1
#
_cell.length_a   1.000
_cell.length_b   1.000
_cell.length_c   1.000
_cell.angle_alpha   90.00
_cell.angle_beta   90.00
_cell.angle_gamma   90.00
#
_symmetry.space_group_name_H-M   'P 1'
#
loop_
_entity.id
_entity.type
_entity.pdbx_description
1 polymer ?
#
loop_
_entity_poly.entity_id
_entity_poly.type
_entity_poly.pdbx_seq_one_letter_code
_entity_poly.pdbx_strand_id
1 'polypeptide(L)' 'MNVVSQSYLLRERHAELQKQIDSEYQRPIPDDVHLHELKREKLRLKDQLSKVDS' A
#
# COMPACT_ATOMS: atom_id res chain seq x y z
N MET A 1 4.21 23.56 -11.92
CA MET A 1 3.40 22.43 -12.44
C MET A 1 3.91 21.17 -11.77
N ASN A 2 3.15 20.57 -10.86
CA ASN A 2 3.57 19.35 -10.17
C ASN A 2 2.90 18.15 -10.84
N VAL A 3 3.42 17.77 -12.02
CA VAL A 3 2.98 16.54 -12.69
C VAL A 3 3.64 15.38 -11.97
N VAL A 4 3.00 14.95 -10.89
CA VAL A 4 3.41 13.76 -10.15
C VAL A 4 3.13 12.56 -11.06
N SER A 5 4.18 11.82 -11.42
CA SER A 5 4.05 10.67 -12.30
C SER A 5 3.14 9.60 -11.68
N GLN A 6 2.32 8.94 -12.49
CA GLN A 6 1.36 7.95 -12.01
C GLN A 6 2.03 6.83 -11.20
N SER A 7 3.21 6.35 -11.62
CA SER A 7 4.01 5.38 -10.85
C SER A 7 4.45 5.91 -9.47
N TYR A 8 4.73 7.21 -9.35
CA TYR A 8 5.07 7.83 -8.06
C TYR A 8 3.88 7.81 -7.10
N LEU A 9 2.67 8.18 -7.56
CA LEU A 9 1.47 8.15 -6.73
C LEU A 9 1.14 6.73 -6.24
N LEU A 10 1.28 5.73 -7.12
CA LEU A 10 1.08 4.33 -6.72
C LEU A 10 2.13 3.84 -5.72
N ARG A 11 3.40 4.27 -5.85
CA ARG A 11 4.47 3.96 -4.88
C ARG A 11 4.20 4.60 -3.52
N GLU A 12 3.75 5.86 -3.51
CA GLU A 12 3.42 6.57 -2.27
C GLU A 12 2.28 5.86 -1.53
N ARG A 13 1.20 5.53 -2.23
CA ARG A 13 0.06 4.79 -1.64
C ARG A 13 0.45 3.40 -1.17
N HIS A 14 1.31 2.69 -1.91
CA HIS A 14 1.85 1.40 -1.48
C HIS A 14 2.68 1.52 -0.19
N ALA A 15 3.49 2.57 -0.06
CA ALA A 15 4.27 2.85 1.14
C ALA A 15 3.37 3.21 2.33
N GLU A 16 2.28 3.95 2.11
CA GLU A 16 1.29 4.28 3.13
C GLU A 16 0.56 3.03 3.65
N LEU A 17 0.11 2.13 2.76
CA LEU A 17 -0.50 0.86 3.17
C LEU A 17 0.47 0.00 3.99
N GLN A 18 1.77 0.00 3.65
CA GLN A 18 2.77 -0.70 4.45
C GLN A 18 2.87 -0.11 5.86
N LYS A 19 2.91 1.22 5.99
CA LYS A 19 2.92 1.89 7.31
C LYS A 19 1.67 1.56 8.13
N GLN A 20 0.49 1.52 7.50
CA GLN A 20 -0.75 1.13 8.17
C GLN A 20 -0.66 -0.31 8.69
N ILE A 21 -0.19 -1.25 7.86
CA ILE A 21 0.04 -2.64 8.28
C ILE A 21 0.99 -2.72 9.46
N ASP A 22 2.12 -2.02 9.41
CA ASP A 22 3.12 -2.02 10.49
C ASP A 22 2.56 -1.41 11.78
N SER A 23 1.76 -0.34 11.67
CA SER A 23 1.08 0.28 12.80
C SER A 23 0.04 -0.66 13.42
N GLU A 24 -0.72 -1.40 12.61
CA GLU A 24 -1.68 -2.39 13.10
C GLU A 24 -0.98 -3.57 13.78
N TYR A 25 0.17 -4.00 13.28
CA TYR A 25 1.00 -5.03 13.93
C TYR A 25 1.57 -4.60 15.29
N GLN A 26 1.80 -3.31 15.49
CA GLN A 26 2.27 -2.78 16.76
C GLN A 26 1.16 -2.66 17.81
N ARG A 27 -0.11 -2.83 17.41
CA ARG A 27 -1.21 -2.76 18.36
C ARG A 27 -1.22 -4.00 19.26
N PRO A 28 -1.58 -3.83 20.55
CA PRO A 28 -1.71 -4.96 21.48
C PRO A 28 -2.70 -6.02 21.03
N ILE A 29 -3.72 -5.61 20.27
CA ILE A 29 -4.71 -6.49 19.64
C ILE A 29 -4.81 -6.06 18.17
N PRO A 30 -4.11 -6.74 17.26
CA PRO A 30 -4.22 -6.46 15.84
C PRO A 30 -5.59 -6.85 15.31
N ASP A 31 -6.14 -6.05 14.40
CA ASP A 31 -7.34 -6.43 13.63
C ASP A 31 -6.89 -7.24 12.41
N ASP A 32 -7.00 -8.57 12.50
CA ASP A 32 -6.62 -9.49 11.42
C ASP A 32 -7.42 -9.26 10.13
N VAL A 33 -8.69 -8.87 10.23
CA VAL A 33 -9.54 -8.60 9.04
C VAL A 33 -9.01 -7.36 8.34
N HIS A 34 -8.77 -6.29 9.10
CA HIS A 34 -8.21 -5.06 8.56
C HIS A 34 -6.82 -5.27 7.97
N LEU A 35 -5.95 -6.04 8.65
CA LEU A 35 -4.63 -6.42 8.14
C LEU A 35 -4.72 -7.20 6.82
N HIS A 36 -5.67 -8.12 6.70
CA HIS A 36 -5.90 -8.87 5.47
C HIS A 36 -6.35 -7.97 4.31
N GLU A 37 -7.22 -7.00 4.57
CA GLU A 37 -7.65 -6.02 3.57
C GLU A 37 -6.49 -5.13 3.12
N LEU A 38 -5.72 -4.58 4.07
CA LEU A 38 -4.56 -3.73 3.78
C LEU A 38 -3.51 -4.48 2.93
N LYS A 39 -3.22 -5.74 3.28
CA LYS A 39 -2.30 -6.58 2.49
C LYS A 39 -2.82 -6.85 1.08
N ARG A 40 -4.12 -7.08 0.93
CA ARG A 40 -4.75 -7.31 -0.38
C ARG A 40 -4.69 -6.05 -1.25
N GLU A 41 -4.97 -4.88 -0.67
CA GLU A 41 -4.86 -3.61 -1.39
C GLU A 41 -3.41 -3.31 -1.77
N LYS A 42 -2.45 -3.57 -0.86
CA LYS A 42 -1.01 -3.44 -1.14
C LYS A 42 -0.57 -4.34 -2.30
N LEU A 43 -1.05 -5.59 -2.36
CA LEU A 43 -0.76 -6.51 -3.45
C LEU A 43 -1.31 -5.99 -4.78
N ARG A 44 -2.54 -5.48 -4.81
CA ARG A 44 -3.14 -4.88 -6.01
C ARG A 44 -2.34 -3.69 -6.53
N LEU A 45 -1.90 -2.79 -5.64
CA LEU A 45 -1.05 -1.65 -6.03
C LEU A 45 0.30 -2.11 -6.58
N LYS A 46 0.90 -3.16 -6.00
CA LYS A 46 2.14 -3.76 -6.52
C LYS A 46 1.96 -4.31 -7.93
N ASP A 47 0.84 -4.98 -8.20
CA ASP A 47 0.53 -5.48 -9.54
C ASP A 47 0.31 -4.34 -10.54
N GLN A 48 -0.38 -3.28 -10.12
CA GLN A 48 -0.56 -2.08 -10.94
C GLN A 48 0.77 -1.36 -11.20
N LEU A 49 1.65 -1.26 -10.21
CA LEU A 49 3.00 -0.71 -10.38
C LEU A 49 3.80 -1.49 -11.41
N SER A 50 3.76 -2.83 -11.32
CA SER A 50 4.44 -3.70 -12.29
C SER A 50 3.95 -3.47 -13.73
N LYS A 51 2.65 -3.15 -13.90
CA LYS A 51 2.06 -2.83 -15.21
C LYS A 51 2.43 -1.44 -15.74
N VAL A 52 2.69 -0.47 -14.87
CA VAL A 52 3.04 0.91 -15.26
C VAL A 52 4.55 1.06 -15.49
N ASP A 53 5.36 0.19 -14.88
CA ASP A 53 6.82 0.19 -15.03
C ASP A 53 7.30 -0.60 -16.27
N SER A 54 6.43 -1.40 -16.89
CA SER A 54 6.66 -2.08 -18.20
C SER A 54 6.22 -1.21 -19.37
#